data_AF-A0A932KNS5-F1
#
_entry.id   AF-A0A932KNS5-F1
#
_cell.length_a   1.000
_cell.length_b   1.000
_cell.length_c   1.000
_cell.angle_alpha   90.00
_cell.angle_beta   90.00
_cell.angle_gamma   90.00
#
_symmetry.space_group_name_H-M   'P 1'
#
loop_
_entity.id
_entity.type
_entity.pdbx_description
1 polymer ?
#
loop_
_entity_poly.entity_id
_entity_poly.type
_entity_poly.pdbx_seq_one_letter_code
_entity_poly.pdbx_strand_id
1 'polypeptide(L)'
;MVIANKMYKLFTAIIIAVFLSLLGCEYFPESSFELAQESRLPKWFTLPPGLSRSDVTVTMSYYVKPWGRTSTFILRNTKNQKLAKVKGKNKGLKPFKLKTPRSGFPPGYPSYEITTAYGVTEIIEHRRMEPIFYITDDPTVWAELGMSPLPSPAR
;
A
#
# COMPACT_ATOMS: atom_id res chain seq x y z
N MET A 1 1.43 -50.90 17.17
CA MET A 1 0.46 -50.06 16.43
C MET A 1 0.22 -48.68 17.05
N VAL A 2 0.30 -48.50 18.38
CA VAL A 2 0.04 -47.21 19.08
C VAL A 2 1.12 -46.14 18.83
N ILE A 3 2.40 -46.53 18.74
CA ILE A 3 3.54 -45.59 18.59
C ILE A 3 3.52 -44.91 17.20
N ALA A 4 3.24 -45.66 16.13
CA ALA A 4 3.15 -45.14 14.77
C ALA A 4 2.03 -44.08 14.62
N ASN A 5 0.89 -44.28 15.28
CA ASN A 5 -0.21 -43.31 15.29
C ASN A 5 0.13 -42.02 16.04
N LYS A 6 0.98 -42.10 17.08
CA LYS A 6 1.45 -40.94 17.84
C LYS A 6 2.48 -40.13 17.04
N MET A 7 3.38 -40.81 16.33
CA MET A 7 4.32 -40.18 15.39
C MET A 7 3.59 -39.53 14.22
N TYR A 8 2.62 -40.20 13.59
CA TYR A 8 1.84 -39.60 12.50
C TYR A 8 1.11 -38.33 12.94
N LYS A 9 0.46 -38.33 14.10
CA LYS A 9 -0.18 -37.14 14.67
C LYS A 9 0.81 -36.00 14.94
N LEU A 10 2.02 -36.31 15.43
CA LEU A 10 3.07 -35.31 15.66
C LEU A 10 3.58 -34.72 14.33
N PHE A 11 3.82 -35.56 13.32
CA PHE A 11 4.19 -35.10 11.97
C PHE A 11 3.12 -34.21 11.35
N THR A 12 1.84 -34.59 11.44
CA THR A 12 0.73 -33.76 10.94
C THR A 12 0.65 -32.42 11.67
N ALA A 13 0.84 -32.41 12.99
CA ALA A 13 0.85 -31.17 13.78
C ALA A 13 2.02 -30.24 13.38
N ILE A 14 3.21 -30.80 13.13
CA ILE A 14 4.38 -30.04 12.65
C ILE A 14 4.11 -29.47 11.25
N ILE A 15 3.55 -30.25 10.33
CA ILE A 15 3.20 -29.76 8.98
C ILE A 15 2.19 -28.62 9.07
N ILE A 16 1.12 -28.76 9.86
CA ILE A 16 0.13 -27.70 10.06
C ILE A 16 0.77 -26.44 10.66
N ALA A 17 1.64 -26.59 11.67
CA ALA A 17 2.35 -25.46 12.27
C ALA A 17 3.28 -24.75 11.28
N VAL A 18 3.97 -25.49 10.41
CA VAL A 18 4.82 -24.94 9.33
C VAL A 18 3.97 -24.24 8.26
N PHE A 19 2.83 -24.80 7.88
CA PHE A 19 1.92 -24.14 6.93
C PHE A 19 1.31 -22.86 7.52
N LEU A 20 0.93 -22.87 8.79
CA LEU A 20 0.40 -21.69 9.48
C LEU A 20 1.44 -20.59 9.66
N SER A 21 2.72 -20.93 9.90
CA SER A 21 3.79 -19.94 10.02
C SER A 21 4.15 -19.30 8.68
N LEU A 22 4.04 -20.04 7.56
CA LEU A 22 4.23 -19.50 6.20
C LEU A 22 3.10 -18.56 5.77
N LEU A 23 1.91 -18.70 6.35
CA LEU A 23 0.77 -17.82 6.09
C LEU A 23 0.91 -16.45 6.80
N GLY A 24 1.64 -16.37 7.92
CA GLY A 24 1.68 -15.19 8.79
C GLY A 24 2.13 -13.89 8.11
N CYS A 25 3.09 -13.94 7.17
CA CYS A 25 3.63 -12.73 6.55
C CYS A 25 2.66 -12.01 5.58
N GLU A 26 1.57 -12.65 5.16
CA GLU A 26 0.58 -12.00 4.28
C GLU A 26 -0.58 -11.34 5.05
N TYR A 27 -0.80 -11.71 6.32
CA TYR A 27 -1.91 -11.21 7.13
C TYR A 27 -1.57 -9.97 7.94
N PHE A 28 -0.30 -9.78 8.32
CA PHE A 28 0.13 -8.61 9.09
C PHE A 28 0.72 -7.55 8.17
N PRO A 29 0.11 -6.35 8.07
CA PRO A 29 0.74 -5.26 7.35
C PRO A 29 2.02 -4.84 8.06
N GLU A 30 3.06 -4.54 7.29
CA GLU A 30 4.32 -3.99 7.83
C GLU A 30 4.07 -2.62 8.48
N SER A 31 3.21 -1.83 7.83
CA SER A 31 2.83 -0.49 8.28
C SER A 31 1.51 -0.08 7.63
N SER A 32 0.79 0.82 8.30
CA SER A 32 -0.46 1.39 7.79
C SER A 32 -0.48 2.90 7.96
N PHE A 33 -1.06 3.59 6.98
CA PHE A 33 -1.06 5.04 6.87
C PHE A 33 -2.44 5.53 6.42
N GLU A 34 -2.76 6.76 6.74
CA GLU A 34 -3.97 7.45 6.29
C GLU A 34 -3.64 8.48 5.21
N LEU A 35 -4.53 8.59 4.22
CA LEU A 35 -4.43 9.61 3.20
C LEU A 35 -4.75 10.98 3.80
N ALA A 36 -3.85 11.94 3.65
CA ALA A 36 -4.06 13.32 4.10
C ALA A 36 -5.38 13.90 3.52
N GLN A 37 -6.07 14.73 4.30
CA GLN A 37 -7.38 15.28 3.92
C GLN A 37 -7.27 16.22 2.72
N GLU A 38 -6.19 17.00 2.67
CA GLU A 38 -5.80 17.89 1.58
C GLU A 38 -5.24 17.14 0.36
N SER A 39 -4.87 15.87 0.52
CA SER A 39 -4.43 15.06 -0.62
C SER A 39 -5.63 14.64 -1.45
N ARG A 40 -5.45 14.68 -2.77
CA ARG A 40 -6.43 14.12 -3.69
C ARG A 40 -6.60 12.62 -3.48
N LEU A 41 -7.75 12.12 -3.91
CA LEU A 41 -8.04 10.69 -3.93
C LEU A 41 -7.18 9.99 -5.01
N PRO A 42 -6.69 8.76 -4.76
CA PRO A 42 -6.12 7.93 -5.81
C PRO A 42 -7.09 7.75 -6.98
N LYS A 43 -6.60 7.82 -8.22
CA LYS A 43 -7.39 7.78 -9.46
C LYS A 43 -8.18 6.47 -9.64
N TRP A 44 -7.85 5.43 -8.89
CA TRP A 44 -8.53 4.13 -8.94
C TRP A 44 -9.82 4.11 -8.11
N PHE A 45 -10.02 5.09 -7.23
CA PHE A 45 -11.26 5.23 -6.49
C PHE A 45 -12.19 6.21 -7.19
N THR A 46 -13.47 5.87 -7.20
CA THR A 46 -14.55 6.79 -7.58
C THR A 46 -15.46 6.95 -6.36
N LEU A 47 -15.77 8.19 -6.00
CA LEU A 47 -16.70 8.45 -4.90
C LEU A 47 -18.12 8.14 -5.34
N PRO A 48 -18.92 7.45 -4.50
CA PRO A 48 -20.35 7.34 -4.71
C PRO A 48 -21.02 8.74 -4.79
N PRO A 49 -22.10 8.90 -5.56
CA PRO A 49 -22.86 10.14 -5.59
C PRO A 49 -23.26 10.60 -4.17
N GLY A 50 -23.11 11.90 -3.90
CA GLY A 50 -23.47 12.48 -2.60
C GLY A 50 -22.38 12.38 -1.52
N LEU A 51 -21.22 11.77 -1.81
CA LEU A 51 -20.05 11.82 -0.93
C LEU A 51 -18.97 12.74 -1.49
N SER A 52 -18.41 13.58 -0.63
CA SER A 52 -17.26 14.42 -0.94
C SER A 52 -15.96 13.81 -0.39
N ARG A 53 -14.81 14.44 -0.71
CA ARG A 53 -13.50 13.98 -0.23
C ARG A 53 -13.42 13.94 1.30
N SER A 54 -14.06 14.87 2.01
CA SER A 54 -14.05 14.94 3.47
C SER A 54 -14.93 13.88 4.13
N ASP A 55 -15.87 13.27 3.39
CA ASP A 55 -16.78 12.24 3.91
C ASP A 55 -16.18 10.84 3.87
N VAL A 56 -14.93 10.73 3.41
CA VAL A 56 -14.23 9.46 3.25
C VAL A 56 -12.81 9.50 3.80
N THR A 57 -12.36 8.33 4.21
CA THR A 57 -10.97 8.08 4.61
C THR A 57 -10.40 6.98 3.73
N VAL A 58 -9.14 7.14 3.33
CA VAL A 58 -8.38 6.07 2.66
C VAL A 58 -7.25 5.64 3.57
N THR A 59 -7.24 4.36 3.94
CA THR A 59 -6.10 3.75 4.63
C THR A 59 -5.31 2.93 3.63
N MET A 60 -3.99 3.05 3.67
CA MET A 60 -3.05 2.22 2.94
C MET A 60 -2.29 1.32 3.90
N SER A 61 -2.04 0.08 3.51
CA SER A 61 -1.20 -0.87 4.25
C SER A 61 -0.15 -1.50 3.33
N TYR A 62 1.11 -1.48 3.75
CA TYR A 62 2.21 -2.13 3.02
C TYR A 62 2.39 -3.58 3.44
N TYR A 63 2.75 -4.41 2.46
CA TYR A 63 3.08 -5.82 2.64
C TYR A 63 4.34 -6.14 1.85
N VAL A 64 5.31 -6.75 2.52
CA VAL A 64 6.56 -7.24 1.92
C VAL A 64 6.46 -8.75 1.77
N LYS A 65 6.72 -9.24 0.55
CA LYS A 65 6.73 -10.66 0.22
C LYS A 65 8.05 -11.02 -0.43
N PRO A 66 8.47 -12.29 -0.39
CA PRO A 66 9.71 -12.72 -1.05
C PRO A 66 9.79 -12.35 -2.54
N TRP A 67 8.64 -12.26 -3.22
CA TRP A 67 8.54 -11.92 -4.66
C TRP A 67 8.15 -10.46 -4.95
N GLY A 68 8.17 -9.58 -3.95
CA GLY A 68 7.96 -8.14 -4.13
C GLY A 68 7.07 -7.49 -3.08
N ARG A 69 6.75 -6.21 -3.31
CA ARG A 69 5.99 -5.37 -2.38
C ARG A 69 4.60 -5.06 -2.94
N THR A 70 3.61 -5.09 -2.08
CA THR A 70 2.23 -4.74 -2.43
C THR A 70 1.63 -3.80 -1.41
N SER A 71 0.74 -2.93 -1.88
CA SER A 71 0.01 -1.99 -1.04
C SER A 71 -1.48 -2.29 -1.16
N THR A 72 -2.18 -2.31 -0.02
CA THR A 72 -3.64 -2.44 0.01
C THR A 72 -4.24 -1.13 0.46
N PHE A 73 -5.21 -0.63 -0.30
CA PHE A 73 -5.93 0.61 -0.02
C PHE A 73 -7.37 0.28 0.28
N ILE A 74 -7.92 0.90 1.31
CA ILE A 74 -9.31 0.71 1.72
C ILE A 74 -9.95 2.08 1.86
N LEU A 75 -10.99 2.30 1.06
CA LEU A 75 -11.85 3.48 1.15
C LEU A 75 -12.97 3.18 2.16
N ARG A 76 -13.15 4.08 3.13
CA ARG A 76 -14.21 4.01 4.14
C ARG A 76 -14.99 5.32 4.20
N ASN A 77 -16.25 5.25 4.59
CA ASN A 77 -17.02 6.46 4.93
C ASN A 77 -16.81 6.86 6.40
N THR A 78 -17.43 7.97 6.81
CA THR A 78 -17.41 8.48 8.21
C THR A 78 -17.97 7.49 9.24
N LYS A 79 -18.79 6.53 8.83
CA LYS A 79 -19.31 5.44 9.68
C LYS A 79 -18.37 4.23 9.73
N ASN A 80 -17.13 4.38 9.25
CA ASN A 80 -16.12 3.33 9.13
C ASN A 80 -16.56 2.13 8.26
N GLN A 81 -17.60 2.30 7.43
CA GLN A 81 -18.04 1.26 6.51
C GLN A 81 -17.13 1.24 5.30
N LYS A 82 -16.68 0.05 4.92
CA LYS A 82 -15.82 -0.17 3.77
C LYS A 82 -16.61 0.02 2.47
N LEU A 83 -16.23 1.02 1.68
CA LEU A 83 -16.82 1.31 0.37
C LEU A 83 -16.08 0.59 -0.75
N ALA A 84 -14.74 0.53 -0.69
CA ALA A 84 -13.93 -0.11 -1.72
C ALA A 84 -12.59 -0.63 -1.16
N LYS A 85 -11.98 -1.58 -1.87
CA LYS A 85 -10.62 -2.07 -1.59
C LYS A 85 -9.87 -2.23 -2.90
N VAL A 86 -8.67 -1.68 -2.96
CA VAL A 86 -7.77 -1.80 -4.11
C VAL A 86 -6.44 -2.37 -3.65
N LYS A 87 -5.90 -3.31 -4.42
CA LYS A 87 -4.55 -3.87 -4.20
C LYS A 87 -3.65 -3.37 -5.33
N GLY A 88 -2.58 -2.67 -4.97
CA GLY A 88 -1.57 -2.18 -5.88
C GLY A 88 -0.27 -2.97 -5.76
N LYS A 89 0.47 -3.04 -6.87
CA LYS A 89 1.83 -3.55 -6.91
C LYS A 89 2.81 -2.38 -6.80
N ASN A 90 3.76 -2.46 -5.87
CA ASN A 90 4.80 -1.46 -5.71
C ASN A 90 5.94 -1.73 -6.68
N LYS A 91 6.52 -0.67 -7.23
CA LYS A 91 7.76 -0.75 -8.00
C LYS A 91 8.95 -0.86 -7.04
N GLY A 92 9.87 -1.78 -7.30
CA GLY A 92 11.09 -1.93 -6.51
C GLY A 92 10.88 -2.54 -5.12
N LEU A 93 12.00 -2.69 -4.40
CA LEU A 93 12.05 -3.33 -3.07
C LEU A 93 12.24 -2.32 -1.92
N LYS A 94 12.44 -1.03 -2.24
CA LYS A 94 12.69 0.04 -1.27
C LYS A 94 11.97 1.31 -1.72
N PRO A 95 11.65 2.22 -0.78
CA PRO A 95 11.18 3.55 -1.13
C PRO A 95 12.19 4.28 -2.02
N PHE A 96 11.68 5.04 -2.98
CA PHE A 96 12.49 5.89 -3.84
C PHE A 96 12.81 7.19 -3.13
N LYS A 97 13.97 7.75 -3.44
CA LYS A 97 14.40 9.08 -3.03
C LYS A 97 14.74 9.88 -4.28
N LEU A 98 14.43 11.17 -4.23
CA LEU A 98 14.92 12.10 -5.24
C LEU A 98 16.43 12.31 -5.03
N LYS A 99 17.15 12.47 -6.14
CA LYS A 99 18.53 12.94 -6.20
C LYS A 99 18.63 14.35 -5.60
N THR A 100 17.64 15.20 -5.85
CA THR A 100 17.56 16.56 -5.29
C THR A 100 16.32 16.70 -4.41
N PRO A 101 16.40 16.29 -3.13
CA PRO A 101 15.26 16.42 -2.23
C PRO A 101 14.92 17.89 -1.98
N ARG A 102 13.62 18.17 -1.84
CA ARG A 102 13.14 19.50 -1.44
C ARG A 102 13.67 19.86 -0.05
N SER A 103 14.08 21.10 0.11
CA SER A 103 14.43 21.66 1.43
C SER A 103 13.20 21.67 2.35
N GLY A 104 13.43 21.51 3.65
CA GLY A 104 12.37 21.60 4.67
C GLY A 104 11.81 20.25 5.17
N PHE A 105 12.34 19.13 4.67
CA PHE A 105 12.01 17.79 5.16
C PHE A 105 13.16 17.20 6.00
N PRO A 106 12.85 16.32 6.98
CA PRO A 106 13.86 15.67 7.79
C PRO A 106 14.72 14.71 6.96
N PRO A 107 15.92 14.33 7.45
CA PRO A 107 16.80 13.39 6.76
C PRO A 107 16.07 12.08 6.39
N GLY A 108 16.24 11.66 5.14
CA GLY A 108 15.59 10.45 4.62
C GLY A 108 14.19 10.66 4.05
N TYR A 109 13.63 11.88 4.17
CA TYR A 109 12.36 12.28 3.62
C TYR A 109 12.48 13.48 2.66
N PRO A 110 11.50 13.69 1.76
CA PRO A 110 10.38 12.81 1.47
C PRO A 110 10.82 11.49 0.85
N SER A 111 10.06 10.42 1.08
CA SER A 111 10.26 9.12 0.44
C SER A 111 9.04 8.73 -0.38
N TYR A 112 9.27 8.05 -1.49
CA TYR A 112 8.26 7.85 -2.52
C TYR A 112 8.01 6.37 -2.80
N GLU A 113 6.76 6.03 -3.03
CA GLU A 113 6.32 4.69 -3.38
C GLU A 113 5.51 4.76 -4.66
N ILE A 114 5.97 4.05 -5.69
CA ILE A 114 5.28 4.01 -6.99
C ILE A 114 4.38 2.78 -6.97
N THR A 115 3.08 3.00 -7.02
CA THR A 115 2.08 1.93 -6.92
C THR A 115 1.20 1.91 -8.15
N THR A 116 1.08 0.75 -8.79
CA THR A 116 0.20 0.55 -9.94
C THR A 116 -0.96 -0.37 -9.56
N ALA A 117 -2.18 0.07 -9.84
CA ALA A 117 -3.40 -0.73 -9.71
C ALA A 117 -4.29 -0.50 -10.92
N TYR A 118 -4.89 -1.56 -11.46
CA TYR A 118 -5.74 -1.50 -12.66
C TYR A 118 -5.11 -0.75 -13.85
N GLY A 119 -3.80 -0.91 -14.06
CA GLY A 119 -3.06 -0.21 -15.12
C GLY A 119 -2.78 1.27 -14.86
N VAL A 120 -3.31 1.85 -13.78
CA VAL A 120 -3.09 3.25 -13.39
C VAL A 120 -2.04 3.33 -12.30
N THR A 121 -1.01 4.13 -12.55
CA THR A 121 0.08 4.37 -11.61
C THR A 121 -0.19 5.61 -10.77
N GLU A 122 0.09 5.51 -9.49
CA GLU A 122 0.15 6.62 -8.54
C GLU A 122 1.53 6.70 -7.88
N ILE A 123 1.96 7.92 -7.57
CA ILE A 123 3.15 8.17 -6.74
C ILE A 123 2.66 8.60 -5.36
N ILE A 124 3.01 7.79 -4.37
CA ILE A 124 2.71 8.01 -2.97
C ILE A 124 3.92 8.69 -2.35
N GLU A 125 3.68 9.80 -1.66
CA GLU A 125 4.69 10.60 -1.00
C GLU A 125 4.51 10.49 0.52
N HIS A 126 5.55 10.05 1.19
CA HIS A 126 5.71 10.14 2.64
C HIS A 126 6.61 11.33 2.92
N ARG A 127 6.08 12.36 3.57
CA ARG A 127 6.81 13.62 3.81
C ARG A 127 7.66 13.60 5.07
N ARG A 128 7.26 12.80 6.06
CA ARG A 128 7.85 12.68 7.39
C ARG A 128 7.60 11.28 7.94
N MET A 129 8.18 10.97 9.09
CA MET A 129 7.92 9.72 9.82
C MET A 129 6.58 9.78 10.58
N GLU A 130 5.50 9.93 9.83
CA GLU A 130 4.12 10.09 10.33
C GLU A 130 3.21 9.05 9.66
N PRO A 131 2.08 8.67 10.28
CA PRO A 131 1.12 7.74 9.70
C PRO A 131 0.25 8.40 8.61
N ILE A 132 0.81 9.34 7.85
CA ILE A 132 0.10 10.12 6.83
C ILE A 132 0.84 10.01 5.50
N PHE A 133 0.10 9.72 4.43
CA PHE A 133 0.63 9.72 3.08
C PHE A 133 -0.14 10.68 2.17
N TYR A 134 0.53 11.08 1.09
CA TYR A 134 0.01 11.96 0.06
C TYR A 134 0.07 11.27 -1.29
N ILE A 135 -0.81 11.66 -2.20
CA ILE A 135 -0.63 11.36 -3.62
C ILE A 135 -0.06 12.61 -4.29
N THR A 136 1.07 12.46 -4.99
CA THR A 136 1.72 13.58 -5.67
C THR A 136 1.48 13.53 -7.17
N ASP A 137 1.03 14.65 -7.72
CA ASP A 137 0.97 14.91 -9.18
C ASP A 137 2.14 15.79 -9.64
N ASP A 138 3.12 16.02 -8.77
CA ASP A 138 4.18 16.95 -9.05
C ASP A 138 5.02 16.49 -10.26
N PRO A 139 4.99 17.21 -11.39
CA PRO A 139 5.59 16.74 -12.63
C PRO A 139 7.11 16.56 -12.50
N THR A 140 7.77 17.33 -11.63
CA THR A 140 9.20 17.19 -11.37
C THR A 140 9.49 15.88 -10.65
N VAL A 141 8.68 15.52 -9.65
CA VAL A 141 8.79 14.23 -8.94
C VAL A 141 8.56 13.07 -9.90
N TRP A 142 7.54 13.16 -10.74
CA TRP A 142 7.24 12.14 -11.75
C TRP A 142 8.40 11.95 -12.73
N ALA A 143 8.91 13.05 -13.30
CA ALA A 143 10.02 13.01 -14.24
C ALA A 143 11.30 12.43 -13.62
N GLU A 144 11.66 12.85 -12.41
CA GLU A 144 12.88 12.39 -11.75
C GLU A 144 12.81 10.90 -11.36
N LEU A 145 11.63 10.40 -11.03
CA LEU A 145 11.38 8.97 -10.80
C LEU A 145 11.22 8.15 -12.09
N GLY A 146 11.40 8.78 -13.26
CA GLY A 146 11.31 8.14 -14.57
C GLY A 146 9.88 7.68 -14.90
N MET A 147 8.88 8.39 -14.37
CA MET A 147 7.47 8.14 -14.62
C MET A 147 6.91 9.24 -15.51
N SER A 148 6.27 8.88 -16.62
CA SER A 148 5.44 9.83 -17.35
C SER A 148 4.04 9.85 -16.71
N PRO A 149 3.40 11.02 -16.54
CA PRO A 149 2.00 11.07 -16.16
C PRO A 149 1.19 10.41 -17.28
N LEU A 150 0.87 9.12 -17.13
CA LEU A 150 0.12 8.39 -18.15
C LEU A 150 -1.32 8.92 -18.21
N PRO A 151 -1.93 8.94 -19.41
CA PRO A 151 -3.31 9.37 -19.57
C PRO A 151 -4.23 8.45 -18.75
N SER A 152 -5.19 9.07 -18.05
CA SER A 152 -6.33 8.36 -17.46
C SER A 152 -6.99 7.50 -18.54
N PRO A 153 -7.41 6.26 -18.25
CA PRO A 153 -8.17 5.48 -19.25
C PRO A 153 -9.38 6.31 -19.67
N ALA A 154 -9.54 6.51 -20.97
CA ALA A 154 -10.74 7.09 -21.55
C ALA A 154 -11.95 6.29 -21.03
N ARG A 155 -12.92 6.99 -20.44
CA ARG A 155 -14.23 6.42 -20.11
C ARG A 155 -15.01 6.16 -21.39
#